data_AF-A0A1C6C843-F1
#
_entry.id   AF-A0A1C6C843-F1
#
_cell.length_a   1.000
_cell.length_b   1.000
_cell.length_c   1.000
_cell.angle_alpha   90.00
_cell.angle_beta   90.00
_cell.angle_gamma   90.00
#
_symmetry.space_group_name_H-M   'P 1'
#
loop_
_entity.id
_entity.type
_entity.pdbx_description
1 polymer ?
#
loop_
_entity_poly.entity_id
_entity_poly.type
_entity_poly.pdbx_seq_one_letter_code
_entity_poly.pdbx_strand_id
1 'polypeptide(L)'
;MSKNRRKPLKKEPVISKTDFSFYESKIYIIATIIMFHIVPLVFVMMGENGQLLLLQFFLMMLNPMFIALSGLIYGIKQGFNFKFPLFMAIISMVSIPMYYQFDAAANMMMTTIIMCIVYAIFSFAATVIGAFVKRLLRL
;
A
#
# COMPACT_ATOMS: atom_id res chain seq x y z
N MET A 1 -4.93 -57.75 3.34
CA MET A 1 -4.56 -56.60 2.49
C MET A 1 -4.89 -55.30 3.22
N SER A 2 -3.86 -54.61 3.75
CA SER A 2 -4.02 -53.29 4.37
C SER A 2 -4.35 -52.26 3.28
N LYS A 3 -5.54 -51.64 3.35
CA LYS A 3 -5.89 -50.51 2.48
C LYS A 3 -5.02 -49.32 2.86
N ASN A 4 -3.95 -49.10 2.11
CA ASN A 4 -3.17 -47.87 2.12
C ASN A 4 -4.07 -46.70 1.68
N ARG A 5 -4.84 -46.13 2.61
CA ARG A 5 -5.55 -44.85 2.40
C ARG A 5 -4.48 -43.77 2.24
N ARG A 6 -4.11 -43.46 1.00
CA ARG A 6 -3.34 -42.26 0.68
C ARG A 6 -4.11 -41.06 1.27
N LYS A 7 -3.55 -40.43 2.30
CA LYS A 7 -4.10 -39.19 2.86
C LYS A 7 -4.17 -38.18 1.71
N PRO A 8 -5.29 -37.45 1.53
CA PRO A 8 -5.35 -36.41 0.52
C PRO A 8 -4.26 -35.37 0.82
N LEU A 9 -3.39 -35.12 -0.16
CA LEU A 9 -2.45 -34.00 -0.12
C LEU A 9 -3.29 -32.73 0.05
N LYS A 10 -3.24 -32.14 1.25
CA LYS A 10 -3.90 -30.87 1.54
C LYS A 10 -3.28 -29.86 0.58
N LYS A 11 -4.01 -29.46 -0.46
CA LYS A 11 -3.53 -28.46 -1.42
C LYS A 11 -3.35 -27.15 -0.66
N GLU A 12 -2.10 -26.79 -0.39
CA GLU A 12 -1.81 -25.49 0.19
C GLU A 12 -2.23 -24.38 -0.79
N PRO A 13 -2.88 -23.31 -0.29
CA PRO A 13 -3.36 -22.23 -1.13
C PRO A 13 -2.21 -21.56 -1.89
N VAL A 14 -2.50 -21.05 -3.10
CA VAL A 14 -1.47 -20.46 -3.98
C VAL A 14 -0.83 -19.20 -3.39
N ILE A 15 -1.61 -18.47 -2.60
CA ILE A 15 -1.22 -17.25 -1.90
C ILE A 15 -1.28 -17.53 -0.41
N SER A 16 -0.20 -17.24 0.32
CA SER A 16 -0.22 -17.29 1.79
C SER A 16 -1.17 -16.23 2.31
N LYS A 17 -2.24 -16.62 3.00
CA LYS A 17 -3.19 -15.70 3.64
C LYS A 17 -3.01 -15.69 5.14
N THR A 18 -3.20 -14.53 5.75
CA THR A 18 -3.14 -14.35 7.19
C THR A 18 -4.26 -13.42 7.67
N ASP A 19 -4.58 -13.54 8.96
CA ASP A 19 -5.49 -12.61 9.61
C ASP A 19 -4.81 -11.27 9.89
N PHE A 20 -5.59 -10.20 9.83
CA PHE A 20 -5.06 -8.87 10.02
C PHE A 20 -4.72 -8.63 11.49
N SER A 21 -3.47 -8.26 11.77
CA SER A 21 -3.02 -7.84 13.09
C SER A 21 -2.56 -6.39 13.04
N PHE A 22 -3.15 -5.54 13.89
CA PHE A 22 -2.69 -4.17 14.07
C PHE A 22 -1.26 -4.11 14.60
N TYR A 23 -0.86 -5.06 15.46
CA TYR A 23 0.49 -5.10 16.02
C TYR A 23 1.55 -5.29 14.91
N GLU A 24 1.31 -6.25 14.02
CA GLU A 24 2.18 -6.56 12.88
C GLU A 24 2.14 -5.48 11.80
N SER A 25 0.99 -4.81 11.63
CA SER A 25 0.79 -3.77 10.61
C SER A 25 1.21 -2.38 11.08
N LYS A 26 1.46 -2.18 12.38
CA LYS A 26 1.69 -0.89 13.02
C LYS A 26 2.77 -0.07 12.33
N ILE A 27 3.92 -0.68 12.05
CA ILE A 27 5.06 0.03 11.45
C ILE A 27 4.74 0.57 10.05
N TYR A 28 3.98 -0.18 9.25
CA TYR A 28 3.58 0.22 7.91
C TYR A 28 2.52 1.32 7.95
N ILE A 29 1.57 1.23 8.89
CA ILE A 29 0.58 2.29 9.10
C ILE A 29 1.28 3.59 9.52
N ILE A 30 2.19 3.54 10.49
CA ILE A 30 2.98 4.71 10.92
C ILE A 30 3.79 5.27 9.75
N ALA A 31 4.48 4.42 9.00
CA ALA A 31 5.25 4.86 7.84
C ALA A 31 4.36 5.51 6.77
N THR A 32 3.14 4.99 6.56
CA THR A 32 2.16 5.57 5.63
C THR A 32 1.70 6.94 6.12
N ILE A 33 1.41 7.11 7.41
CA ILE A 33 1.06 8.41 7.99
C ILE A 33 2.20 9.41 7.81
N ILE A 34 3.44 9.02 8.12
CA ILE A 34 4.62 9.87 7.94
C ILE A 34 4.76 10.30 6.47
N MET A 35 4.74 9.33 5.56
CA MET A 35 4.97 9.57 4.13
C MET A 35 3.86 10.42 3.49
N PHE A 36 2.60 10.24 3.89
CA PHE A 36 1.47 10.91 3.24
C PHE A 36 0.96 12.15 3.99
N HIS A 37 1.32 12.35 5.26
CA HIS A 37 0.78 13.47 6.03
C HIS A 37 1.85 14.35 6.65
N ILE A 38 2.89 13.75 7.24
CA ILE A 38 3.96 14.52 7.88
C ILE A 38 4.90 15.11 6.83
N VAL A 39 5.37 14.30 5.89
CA VAL A 39 6.28 14.79 4.84
C VAL A 39 5.60 15.83 3.95
N PRO A 40 4.37 15.62 3.44
CA PRO A 40 3.66 16.66 2.69
C PRO A 40 3.48 17.96 3.46
N LEU A 41 3.13 17.88 4.76
CA LEU A 41 3.03 19.08 5.59
C LEU A 41 4.35 19.88 5.63
N VAL A 42 5.50 19.21 5.79
CA VAL A 42 6.81 19.88 5.78
C VAL A 42 7.05 20.60 4.46
N PHE A 43 6.74 19.97 3.33
CA PHE A 43 6.90 20.61 2.03
C PHE A 43 5.91 21.76 1.80
N VAL A 44 4.68 21.67 2.31
CA VAL A 44 3.74 22.82 2.30
C VAL A 44 4.35 24.02 3.03
N MET A 45 5.05 23.80 4.15
CA MET A 45 5.72 24.86 4.90
C MET A 45 6.92 25.49 4.17
N MET A 46 7.43 24.85 3.12
CA MET A 46 8.52 25.38 2.28
C MET A 46 8.02 26.29 1.14
N GLY A 47 6.71 26.59 1.09
CA GLY A 47 6.11 27.50 0.11
C GLY A 47 6.03 26.89 -1.30
N GLU A 48 6.07 27.76 -2.33
CA GLU A 48 5.82 27.37 -3.72
C GLU A 48 6.76 26.28 -4.24
N ASN A 49 8.06 26.37 -3.93
CA ASN A 49 9.04 25.35 -4.32
C ASN A 49 8.72 23.98 -3.68
N GLY A 50 8.24 23.99 -2.43
CA GLY A 50 7.83 22.77 -1.75
C GLY A 50 6.56 22.16 -2.33
N GLN A 51 5.58 22.99 -2.67
CA GLN A 51 4.35 22.58 -3.37
C GLN A 51 4.65 21.98 -4.74
N LEU A 52 5.57 22.57 -5.50
CA LEU A 52 5.99 22.04 -6.80
C LEU A 52 6.63 20.65 -6.67
N LEU A 53 7.53 20.49 -5.68
CA LEU A 53 8.15 19.20 -5.37
C LEU A 53 7.13 18.16 -4.92
N LEU A 54 6.11 18.56 -4.14
CA LEU A 54 5.04 17.65 -3.77
C LEU A 54 4.30 17.12 -4.98
N LEU A 55 3.83 18.03 -5.84
CA LEU A 55 3.03 17.65 -6.99
C LEU A 55 3.84 16.79 -7.99
N GLN A 56 5.05 17.20 -8.34
CA GLN A 56 5.82 16.56 -9.39
C GLN A 56 6.55 15.29 -8.92
N PHE A 57 7.09 15.30 -7.70
CA PHE A 57 7.95 14.22 -7.22
C PHE A 57 7.23 13.29 -6.25
N PHE A 58 6.51 13.83 -5.27
CA PHE A 58 5.84 13.00 -4.27
C PHE A 58 4.61 12.30 -4.84
N LEU A 59 3.67 13.07 -5.38
CA LEU A 59 2.39 12.54 -5.84
C LEU A 59 2.59 11.52 -6.96
N MET A 60 3.38 11.89 -7.97
CA MET A 60 3.50 11.09 -9.20
C MET A 60 4.49 9.93 -9.07
N MET A 61 5.48 10.02 -8.17
CA MET A 61 6.57 9.06 -8.12
C MET A 61 6.75 8.42 -6.74
N LEU A 62 7.09 9.20 -5.71
CA LEU A 62 7.42 8.60 -4.41
C LEU A 62 6.22 7.90 -3.75
N ASN A 63 5.02 8.46 -3.83
CA ASN A 63 3.84 7.91 -3.17
C ASN A 63 3.44 6.53 -3.74
N PRO A 64 3.30 6.38 -5.08
CA PRO A 64 3.07 5.05 -5.67
C PRO A 64 4.19 4.06 -5.33
N MET A 65 5.47 4.48 -5.40
CA MET A 65 6.60 3.60 -5.08
C MET A 65 6.57 3.16 -3.61
N PHE A 66 6.32 4.09 -2.69
CA PHE A 66 6.23 3.77 -1.27
C PHE A 66 5.09 2.78 -0.98
N ILE A 67 3.92 2.97 -1.61
CA ILE A 67 2.80 2.04 -1.47
C ILE A 67 3.14 0.66 -2.01
N ALA A 68 3.75 0.59 -3.18
CA ALA A 68 4.17 -0.68 -3.78
C ALA A 68 5.21 -1.39 -2.89
N LEU A 69 6.22 -0.68 -2.43
CA LEU A 69 7.27 -1.25 -1.56
C LEU A 69 6.71 -1.69 -0.22
N SER A 70 5.87 -0.88 0.42
CA SER A 70 5.23 -1.21 1.69
C SER A 70 4.31 -2.43 1.56
N GLY A 71 3.52 -2.49 0.49
CA GLY A 71 2.68 -3.64 0.18
C GLY A 71 3.48 -4.91 -0.07
N LEU A 72 4.56 -4.82 -0.85
CA LEU A 72 5.44 -5.94 -1.15
C LEU A 72 6.10 -6.49 0.11
N ILE A 73 6.71 -5.62 0.92
CA ILE A 73 7.40 -6.01 2.16
C ILE A 73 6.41 -6.60 3.16
N TYR A 74 5.22 -5.99 3.31
CA TYR A 74 4.16 -6.54 4.14
C TYR A 74 3.75 -7.92 3.66
N GLY A 75 3.49 -8.09 2.36
CA GLY A 75 3.12 -9.37 1.76
C GLY A 75 4.17 -10.45 1.97
N ILE A 76 5.46 -10.12 1.84
CA ILE A 76 6.57 -11.06 2.09
C ILE A 76 6.61 -11.47 3.57
N LYS A 77 6.46 -10.53 4.49
CA LYS A 77 6.56 -10.80 5.93
C LYS A 77 5.33 -11.48 6.49
N GLN A 78 4.15 -11.01 6.14
CA GLN A 78 2.89 -11.37 6.78
C GLN A 78 1.99 -12.21 5.88
N GLY A 79 2.21 -12.26 4.57
CA GLY A 79 1.25 -12.82 3.63
C GLY A 79 0.15 -11.83 3.26
N PHE A 80 -0.83 -12.28 2.47
CA PHE A 80 -1.88 -11.44 1.94
C PHE A 80 -3.03 -11.30 2.93
N ASN A 81 -3.38 -10.04 3.21
CA ASN A 81 -4.61 -9.68 3.91
C ASN A 81 -5.27 -8.50 3.17
N PHE A 82 -6.57 -8.56 2.92
CA PHE A 82 -7.31 -7.52 2.18
C PHE A 82 -7.44 -6.19 2.95
N LYS A 83 -7.47 -6.23 4.30
CA LYS A 83 -7.65 -5.03 5.13
C LYS A 83 -6.43 -4.12 5.07
N PHE A 84 -5.23 -4.69 5.00
CA PHE A 84 -4.00 -3.92 4.94
C PHE A 84 -3.92 -2.94 3.75
N PRO A 85 -4.06 -3.40 2.49
CA PRO A 85 -4.00 -2.50 1.35
C PRO A 85 -5.15 -1.49 1.33
N LEU A 86 -6.32 -1.84 1.87
CA LEU A 86 -7.44 -0.92 2.05
C LEU A 86 -7.11 0.20 3.04
N PHE A 87 -6.53 -0.12 4.20
CA PHE A 87 -6.10 0.90 5.18
C PHE A 87 -5.08 1.87 4.58
N MET A 88 -4.08 1.36 3.87
CA MET A 88 -3.08 2.23 3.22
C MET A 88 -3.73 3.12 2.15
N ALA A 89 -4.64 2.57 1.34
CA ALA A 89 -5.34 3.35 0.31
C ALA A 89 -6.19 4.48 0.92
N ILE A 90 -6.90 4.23 2.02
CA ILE A 90 -7.71 5.24 2.70
C ILE A 90 -6.83 6.35 3.27
N ILE A 91 -5.76 6.00 4.00
CA ILE A 91 -4.85 6.99 4.59
C ILE A 91 -4.23 7.84 3.47
N SER A 92 -3.68 7.20 2.44
CA SER A 92 -3.04 7.91 1.32
C SER A 92 -3.99 8.80 0.52
N MET A 93 -5.24 8.39 0.30
CA MET A 93 -6.23 9.18 -0.42
C MET A 93 -6.50 10.53 0.26
N VAL A 94 -6.66 10.54 1.58
CA VAL A 94 -7.03 11.74 2.36
C VAL A 94 -5.94 12.83 2.27
N SER A 95 -4.69 12.44 2.04
CA SER A 95 -3.59 13.41 1.91
C SER A 95 -3.70 14.35 0.72
N ILE A 96 -4.34 13.93 -0.38
CA ILE A 96 -4.36 14.66 -1.64
C ILE A 96 -5.09 16.00 -1.50
N PRO A 97 -6.38 16.03 -1.14
CA PRO A 97 -7.09 17.29 -0.95
C PRO A 97 -6.59 18.11 0.25
N MET A 98 -5.77 17.52 1.13
CA MET A 98 -5.29 18.18 2.34
C MET A 98 -4.00 18.99 2.12
N TYR A 99 -3.10 18.52 1.27
CA TYR A 99 -1.76 19.10 1.16
C TYR A 99 -1.39 19.58 -0.26
N TYR A 100 -2.00 19.00 -1.30
CA TYR A 100 -1.62 19.28 -2.68
C TYR A 100 -2.51 20.40 -3.23
N GLN A 101 -1.87 21.46 -3.70
CA GLN A 101 -2.58 22.58 -4.32
C GLN A 101 -2.80 22.33 -5.81
N PHE A 102 -4.01 22.65 -6.26
CA PHE A 102 -4.43 22.55 -7.66
C PHE A 102 -5.13 23.85 -8.05
N ASP A 103 -4.89 24.31 -9.28
CA ASP A 103 -5.49 25.56 -9.78
C ASP A 103 -7.02 25.50 -9.89
N ALA A 104 -7.57 24.29 -10.04
CA ALA A 104 -9.00 24.06 -10.15
C ALA A 104 -9.45 22.88 -9.29
N ALA A 105 -10.59 23.04 -8.62
CA ALA A 105 -11.21 21.98 -7.81
C ALA A 105 -11.50 20.70 -8.63
N ALA A 106 -11.81 20.84 -9.92
CA ALA A 106 -11.99 19.71 -10.83
C ALA A 106 -10.69 18.90 -11.00
N ASN A 107 -9.52 19.57 -11.10
CA ASN A 107 -8.23 18.91 -11.23
C ASN A 107 -7.85 18.17 -9.94
N MET A 108 -8.13 18.79 -8.77
CA MET A 108 -7.95 18.12 -7.47
C MET A 108 -8.81 16.85 -7.37
N MET A 109 -10.09 16.93 -7.73
CA MET A 109 -11.01 15.80 -7.68
C MET A 109 -10.58 14.69 -8.63
N MET A 110 -10.27 15.02 -9.88
CA MET A 110 -9.80 14.05 -10.86
C MET A 110 -8.51 13.37 -10.40
N THR A 111 -7.54 14.16 -9.93
CA THR A 111 -6.26 13.64 -9.44
C THR A 111 -6.46 12.74 -8.22
N THR A 112 -7.33 13.13 -7.27
CA THR A 112 -7.65 12.32 -6.09
C THR A 112 -8.24 10.96 -6.49
N ILE A 113 -9.16 10.94 -7.45
CA ILE A 113 -9.77 9.70 -7.96
C ILE A 113 -8.73 8.82 -8.65
N ILE A 114 -7.94 9.39 -9.56
CA ILE A 114 -6.91 8.65 -10.29
C ILE A 114 -5.90 8.05 -9.32
N MET A 115 -5.37 8.87 -8.41
CA MET A 115 -4.35 8.43 -7.46
C MET A 115 -4.91 7.43 -6.45
N CYS A 116 -6.17 7.56 -6.02
CA CYS A 116 -6.83 6.53 -5.22
C CYS A 116 -6.83 5.18 -5.94
N ILE A 117 -7.19 5.15 -7.23
CA ILE A 117 -7.19 3.92 -8.03
C ILE A 117 -5.77 3.37 -8.14
N VAL A 118 -4.77 4.21 -8.45
CA VAL A 118 -3.36 3.82 -8.53
C VAL A 118 -2.87 3.22 -7.21
N TYR A 119 -3.13 3.90 -6.09
CA TYR A 119 -2.75 3.47 -4.75
C TYR A 119 -3.41 2.14 -4.38
N ALA A 120 -4.70 1.98 -4.67
CA ALA A 120 -5.41 0.73 -4.44
C ALA A 120 -4.78 -0.40 -5.26
N ILE A 121 -4.60 -0.23 -6.57
CA ILE A 121 -4.03 -1.24 -7.46
C ILE A 121 -2.62 -1.63 -6.99
N PHE A 122 -1.75 -0.65 -6.73
CA PHE A 122 -0.36 -0.92 -6.34
C PHE A 122 -0.29 -1.61 -4.99
N SER A 123 -1.07 -1.15 -4.01
CA SER A 123 -1.12 -1.74 -2.68
C SER A 123 -1.60 -3.19 -2.74
N PHE A 124 -2.68 -3.46 -3.48
CA PHE A 124 -3.21 -4.80 -3.66
C PHE A 124 -2.25 -5.72 -4.41
N ALA A 125 -1.80 -5.30 -5.59
CA ALA A 125 -0.91 -6.09 -6.44
C ALA A 125 0.39 -6.42 -5.71
N ALA A 126 1.02 -5.43 -5.08
CA ALA A 126 2.27 -5.64 -4.37
C ALA A 126 2.11 -6.58 -3.17
N THR A 127 1.01 -6.47 -2.42
CA THR A 127 0.75 -7.37 -1.28
C THR A 127 0.53 -8.82 -1.76
N VAL A 128 -0.19 -9.01 -2.88
CA VAL A 128 -0.37 -10.34 -3.50
C VAL A 128 0.96 -10.91 -3.98
N ILE A 129 1.76 -10.11 -4.68
CA ILE A 129 3.09 -10.51 -5.16
C ILE A 129 3.98 -10.89 -3.98
N GLY A 130 4.01 -10.08 -2.92
CA GLY A 130 4.80 -10.37 -1.73
C GLY A 130 4.38 -11.67 -1.05
N ALA A 131 3.08 -11.92 -0.93
CA ALA A 131 2.56 -13.17 -0.37
C ALA A 131 2.86 -14.39 -1.25
N PHE A 132 2.90 -14.21 -2.56
CA PHE A 132 3.36 -15.26 -3.48
C PHE A 132 4.86 -15.55 -3.27
N VAL A 133 5.69 -14.51 -3.17
CA VAL A 133 7.13 -14.63 -2.88
C VAL A 133 7.37 -15.30 -1.54
N LYS A 134 6.62 -14.93 -0.49
CA LYS A 134 6.67 -15.58 0.84
C LYS A 134 6.52 -17.09 0.71
N ARG A 135 5.48 -17.54 -0.01
CA ARG A 135 5.22 -18.96 -0.25
C ARG A 135 6.33 -19.62 -1.06
N LEU A 136 6.79 -18.97 -2.14
CA LEU A 136 7.84 -19.50 -3.01
C LEU A 136 9.15 -19.73 -2.24
N LEU A 137 9.48 -18.82 -1.32
CA LEU A 137 10.67 -18.88 -0.48
C LEU A 137 10.44 -19.63 0.84
N ARG A 138 9.22 -20.10 1.12
CA ARG A 138 8.80 -20.77 2.37
C ARG A 138 9.15 -19.96 3.63
N LEU A 139 8.95 -18.65 3.56
CA LEU A 139 9.10 -17.69 4.67
C LEU A 139 7.82 -17.59 5.52
#